data_AF-A0A957U2S0-F1
#
_entry.id   AF-A0A957U2S0-F1
#
_cell.length_a   1.000
_cell.length_b   1.000
_cell.length_c   1.000
_cell.angle_alpha   90.00
_cell.angle_beta   90.00
_cell.angle_gamma   90.00
#
_symmetry.space_group_name_H-M   'P 1'
#
loop_
_entity.id
_entity.type
_entity.pdbx_description
1 polymer ?
#
loop_
_entity_poly.entity_id
_entity_poly.type
_entity_poly.pdbx_seq_one_letter_code
_entity_poly.pdbx_strand_id
1 'polypeptide(L)'
;YAAHNARTDAQLTYPQPGTAYIAVQSNVPILPVGLLGTEQILQNMMRLRRTTVTVNIGKAFGPIDIQSLDKIERRRRMDLLTEEIMVRIAELFPPENRGPYRRAGARSAA
;
A
#
# COMPACT_ATOMS: atom_id res chain seq x y z
N TYR A 1 -4.13 21.78 0.72
CA TYR A 1 -3.85 20.33 0.76
C TYR A 1 -4.96 19.65 1.53
N ALA A 2 -6.02 19.19 0.86
CA ALA A 2 -6.98 18.29 1.48
C ALA A 2 -6.30 16.92 1.55
N ALA A 3 -5.99 16.46 2.76
CA ALA A 3 -5.41 15.14 2.94
C ALA A 3 -6.52 14.12 2.63
N HIS A 4 -6.50 13.54 1.44
CA HIS A 4 -7.25 12.33 1.15
C HIS A 4 -6.60 11.22 1.96
N ASN A 5 -7.22 10.90 3.10
CA ASN A 5 -6.72 9.90 4.03
C ASN A 5 -7.55 8.64 3.81
N ALA A 6 -6.91 7.50 3.60
CA ALA A 6 -7.57 6.19 3.42
C ALA A 6 -8.54 5.79 4.56
N ARG A 7 -8.52 6.52 5.69
CA ARG A 7 -9.36 6.28 6.87
C ARG A 7 -10.85 6.57 6.67
N THR A 8 -11.24 7.38 5.70
CA THR A 8 -12.65 7.86 5.60
C THR A 8 -13.45 7.13 4.53
N ASP A 9 -12.83 6.85 3.38
CA ASP A 9 -13.48 6.26 2.20
C ASP A 9 -13.14 4.77 2.00
N ALA A 10 -12.28 4.21 2.87
CA ALA A 10 -11.72 2.87 2.72
C ALA A 10 -11.10 2.63 1.34
N GLN A 11 -10.54 3.68 0.72
CA GLN A 11 -9.84 3.57 -0.54
C GLN A 11 -8.33 3.73 -0.35
N LEU A 12 -7.58 2.94 -1.09
CA LEU A 12 -6.13 3.09 -1.17
C LEU A 12 -5.80 4.47 -1.77
N THR A 13 -4.89 5.19 -1.12
CA THR A 13 -4.43 6.51 -1.56
C THR A 13 -3.09 6.41 -2.27
N TYR A 14 -2.58 7.54 -2.75
CA TYR A 14 -1.22 7.60 -3.29
C TYR A 14 -0.17 7.26 -2.21
N PRO A 15 0.98 6.70 -2.63
CA PRO A 15 2.09 6.43 -1.73
C PRO A 15 2.59 7.71 -1.09
N GLN A 16 3.03 7.60 0.16
CA GLN A 16 3.67 8.71 0.83
C GLN A 16 5.10 8.90 0.29
N PRO A 17 5.56 10.14 0.10
CA PRO A 17 6.93 10.38 -0.34
C PRO A 17 7.94 9.72 0.62
N GLY A 18 8.91 8.98 0.06
CA GLY A 18 9.98 8.35 0.84
C GLY A 18 9.71 6.93 1.33
N THR A 19 8.54 6.33 1.07
CA THR A 19 8.27 4.93 1.46
C THR A 19 9.31 3.95 0.92
N ALA A 20 9.65 4.03 -0.38
CA ALA A 20 10.67 3.18 -0.98
C ALA A 20 12.09 3.47 -0.45
N TYR A 21 12.38 4.73 -0.09
CA TYR A 21 13.68 5.10 0.46
C TYR A 21 13.95 4.40 1.78
N ILE A 22 12.98 4.36 2.70
CA ILE A 22 13.11 3.66 3.98
C ILE A 22 13.34 2.17 3.73
N ALA A 23 12.57 1.56 2.82
CA ALA A 23 12.71 0.15 2.51
C ALA A 23 14.11 -0.23 1.99
N VAL A 24 14.65 0.58 1.07
CA VAL A 24 16.02 0.40 0.54
C VAL A 24 17.05 0.62 1.63
N GLN A 25 16.94 1.71 2.40
CA GLN A 25 17.91 2.05 3.44
C GLN A 25 17.97 0.99 4.54
N SER A 26 16.83 0.39 4.88
CA SER A 26 16.75 -0.64 5.91
C SER A 26 17.27 -2.01 5.44
N ASN A 27 17.36 -2.26 4.13
CA ASN A 27 17.82 -3.53 3.55
C ASN A 27 17.12 -4.77 4.16
N VAL A 28 15.81 -4.67 4.40
CA VAL A 28 14.97 -5.75 4.96
C VAL A 28 13.82 -6.10 4.02
N PRO A 29 13.26 -7.32 4.13
CA PRO A 29 12.03 -7.66 3.42
C PRO A 29 10.85 -6.77 3.82
N ILE A 30 10.05 -6.37 2.82
CA ILE A 30 8.83 -5.59 2.99
C ILE A 30 7.65 -6.54 3.02
N LEU A 31 6.77 -6.43 4.03
CA LEU A 31 5.54 -7.21 4.15
C LEU A 31 4.32 -6.32 3.86
N PRO A 32 3.60 -6.52 2.74
CA PRO A 32 2.35 -5.81 2.46
C PRO A 32 1.22 -6.25 3.40
N VAL A 33 0.49 -5.29 3.95
CA VAL A 33 -0.69 -5.55 4.80
C VAL A 33 -1.83 -4.60 4.42
N GLY A 34 -3.02 -5.15 4.20
CA GLY A 34 -4.25 -4.41 3.94
C GLY A 34 -5.24 -4.53 5.11
N LEU A 35 -5.88 -3.42 5.47
CA LEU A 35 -6.86 -3.34 6.56
C LEU A 35 -8.19 -2.80 6.02
N LEU A 36 -9.29 -3.52 6.25
CA LEU A 36 -10.64 -3.14 5.84
C LEU A 36 -11.61 -3.18 7.01
N GLY A 37 -12.62 -2.32 7.00
CA GLY A 37 -13.62 -2.19 8.07
C GLY A 37 -13.18 -1.23 9.19
N THR A 38 -11.93 -0.77 9.17
CA THR A 38 -11.42 0.16 10.19
C THR A 38 -12.06 1.55 10.14
N GLU A 39 -12.53 1.96 8.95
CA GLU A 39 -13.25 3.21 8.71
C GLU A 39 -14.57 3.29 9.49
N GLN A 40 -15.18 2.15 9.80
CA GLN A 40 -16.46 2.06 10.49
C GLN A 40 -16.30 2.00 12.02
N ILE A 41 -15.08 1.81 12.54
CA ILE A 41 -14.83 1.60 13.98
C ILE A 41 -15.40 2.75 14.80
N LEU A 42 -15.09 4.00 14.42
CA LEU A 42 -15.52 5.17 15.19
C LEU A 42 -17.05 5.31 15.18
N GLN A 43 -17.67 5.17 14.02
CA GLN A 43 -19.13 5.29 13.87
C GLN A 43 -19.89 4.19 14.62
N ASN A 44 -19.41 2.95 14.56
CA ASN A 44 -20.03 1.83 15.25
C ASN A 44 -19.79 1.87 16.76
N MET A 45 -18.63 2.35 17.21
CA MET A 45 -18.34 2.52 18.64
C MET A 45 -19.28 3.53 19.29
N MET A 46 -19.59 4.65 18.61
CA MET A 46 -20.61 5.60 19.06
C MET A 46 -22.02 4.99 19.17
N ARG A 47 -22.29 3.92 18.42
CA ARG A 47 -23.56 3.17 18.44
C ARG A 47 -23.48 1.88 19.27
N LEU A 48 -22.40 1.67 20.02
CA LEU A 48 -22.12 0.46 20.80
C LEU A 48 -22.22 -0.84 19.97
N ARG A 49 -21.88 -0.78 18.68
CA ARG A 49 -21.89 -1.92 17.76
C ARG A 49 -20.47 -2.47 17.56
N ARG A 50 -20.35 -3.79 17.48
CA ARG A 50 -19.09 -4.46 17.10
C ARG A 50 -18.79 -4.19 15.63
N THR A 51 -17.54 -3.90 15.31
CA THR A 51 -17.07 -3.70 13.93
C THR A 51 -16.22 -4.89 13.51
N THR A 52 -16.56 -5.46 12.36
CA THR A 52 -15.74 -6.50 11.73
C THR A 52 -14.57 -5.85 11.01
N VAL A 53 -13.35 -6.24 11.36
CA VAL A 53 -12.12 -5.77 10.69
C VAL A 53 -11.50 -6.95 9.96
N THR A 54 -11.16 -6.76 8.70
CA THR A 54 -10.46 -7.76 7.89
C THR A 54 -9.00 -7.34 7.72
N VAL A 55 -8.08 -8.25 8.00
CA VAL A 55 -6.63 -8.06 7.81
C VAL A 55 -6.16 -9.02 6.73
N ASN A 56 -5.69 -8.48 5.62
CA ASN A 56 -5.12 -9.25 4.51
C ASN A 56 -3.61 -9.08 4.52
N ILE A 57 -2.87 -10.18 4.55
CA ILE A 57 -1.40 -10.17 4.61
C ILE A 57 -0.87 -10.71 3.29
N GLY A 58 -0.05 -9.92 2.61
CA GLY A 58 0.57 -10.27 1.35
C GLY A 58 1.87 -11.05 1.51
N LYS A 59 2.47 -11.42 0.38
CA LYS A 59 3.78 -12.08 0.36
C LYS A 59 4.88 -11.05 0.60
N ALA A 60 5.80 -11.35 1.52
CA ALA A 60 6.98 -10.54 1.74
C ALA A 60 7.90 -10.54 0.51
N PHE A 61 8.58 -9.43 0.25
CA PHE A 61 9.52 -9.30 -0.88
C PHE A 61 10.70 -8.38 -0.57
N GLY A 62 11.76 -8.47 -1.37
CA GLY A 62 13.04 -7.86 -1.09
C GLY A 62 14.00 -8.84 -0.38
N PRO A 63 15.08 -8.34 0.26
CA PRO A 63 15.52 -6.95 0.31
C PRO A 63 15.93 -6.41 -1.07
N ILE A 64 15.96 -5.09 -1.20
CA ILE A 64 16.16 -4.44 -2.50
C ILE A 64 17.42 -3.61 -2.43
N ASP A 65 18.44 -4.04 -3.16
CA ASP A 65 19.69 -3.33 -3.30
C ASP A 65 19.70 -2.49 -4.59
N ILE A 66 19.96 -1.20 -4.43
CA ILE A 66 20.09 -0.21 -5.50
C ILE A 66 21.33 0.69 -5.30
N GLN A 67 22.24 0.29 -4.40
CA GLN A 67 23.44 1.06 -4.05
C GLN A 67 24.42 1.16 -5.23
N SER A 68 24.48 0.13 -6.07
CA SER A 68 25.37 0.08 -7.24
C SER A 68 24.88 0.87 -8.45
N LEU A 69 23.68 1.47 -8.39
CA LEU A 69 23.08 2.20 -9.49
C LEU A 69 23.53 3.67 -9.49
N ASP A 70 23.65 4.26 -10.69
CA ASP A 70 23.89 5.69 -10.81
C ASP A 70 22.71 6.52 -10.26
N LYS A 71 22.89 7.83 -10.12
CA LYS A 71 21.90 8.72 -9.49
C LYS A 71 20.55 8.75 -10.23
N ILE A 72 20.56 8.68 -11.56
CA ILE A 72 19.34 8.74 -12.39
C ILE A 72 18.61 7.40 -12.28
N GLU A 73 19.34 6.30 -12.46
CA GLU A 73 18.78 4.96 -12.41
C GLU A 73 18.30 4.61 -11.00
N ARG A 74 19.01 5.04 -9.95
CA ARG A 74 18.57 4.89 -8.57
C ARG A 74 17.24 5.60 -8.31
N ARG A 75 17.05 6.82 -8.82
CA ARG A 75 15.78 7.55 -8.71
C ARG A 75 14.65 6.81 -9.41
N ARG A 76 14.87 6.41 -10.66
CA ARG A 76 13.90 5.64 -11.45
C ARG A 76 13.51 4.34 -10.76
N ARG A 77 14.49 3.60 -10.23
CA ARG A 77 14.27 2.36 -9.50
C ARG A 77 13.47 2.58 -8.21
N MET A 78 13.69 3.71 -7.54
CA MET A 78 12.91 4.12 -6.36
C MET A 78 11.44 4.39 -6.68
N ASP A 79 11.17 5.06 -7.80
CA ASP A 79 9.81 5.33 -8.26
C ASP A 79 9.08 4.04 -8.64
N LEU A 80 9.76 3.15 -9.36
CA LEU A 80 9.24 1.82 -9.70
C LEU A 80 8.97 0.96 -8.47
N LEU A 81 9.87 1.00 -7.48
CA LEU A 81 9.68 0.28 -6.23
C LEU A 81 8.48 0.82 -5.44
N THR A 82 8.33 2.15 -5.40
CA THR A 82 7.17 2.78 -4.77
C THR A 82 5.87 2.28 -5.40
N GLU A 83 5.82 2.24 -6.73
CA GLU A 83 4.66 1.71 -7.47
C GLU A 83 4.44 0.22 -7.18
N GLU A 84 5.50 -0.60 -7.18
CA GLU A 84 5.42 -2.04 -6.89
C GLU A 84 4.87 -2.33 -5.49
N ILE A 85 5.31 -1.57 -4.48
CA ILE A 85 4.77 -1.67 -3.11
C ILE A 85 3.27 -1.42 -3.11
N MET A 86 2.82 -0.36 -3.78
CA MET A 86 1.40 0.02 -3.81
C MET A 86 0.54 -0.97 -4.59
N VAL A 87 1.06 -1.52 -5.69
CA VAL A 87 0.39 -2.58 -6.47
C VAL A 87 0.18 -3.82 -5.60
N ARG A 88 1.22 -4.29 -4.90
CA ARG A 88 1.10 -5.44 -4.00
C ARG A 88 0.12 -5.20 -2.85
N ILE A 89 0.07 -3.98 -2.32
CA ILE A 89 -0.92 -3.60 -1.32
C ILE A 89 -2.33 -3.62 -1.94
N ALA A 90 -2.52 -3.06 -3.13
CA ALA A 90 -3.80 -3.01 -3.83
C ALA A 90 -4.38 -4.41 -4.13
N GLU A 91 -3.53 -5.40 -4.42
CA GLU A 91 -3.94 -6.79 -4.64
C GLU A 91 -4.62 -7.41 -3.41
N LEU A 92 -4.30 -6.94 -2.20
CA LEU A 92 -4.92 -7.37 -0.94
C LEU A 92 -6.32 -6.78 -0.71
N PHE A 93 -6.76 -5.85 -1.57
CA PHE A 93 -8.04 -5.19 -1.47
C PHE A 93 -9.00 -5.61 -2.59
N PRO A 94 -10.33 -5.63 -2.32
CA PRO A 94 -11.34 -5.71 -3.36
C PRO A 94 -11.21 -4.55 -4.37
N PRO A 95 -11.61 -4.73 -5.64
CA PRO A 95 -11.44 -3.72 -6.70
C PRO A 95 -12.00 -2.33 -6.37
N GLU A 96 -13.08 -2.25 -5.61
CA GLU A 96 -13.71 -1.00 -5.17
C GLU A 96 -12.84 -0.19 -4.20
N ASN A 97 -12.05 -0.85 -3.35
CA ASN A 97 -11.19 -0.23 -2.35
C ASN A 97 -9.79 0.12 -2.87
N ARG A 98 -9.45 -0.23 -4.11
CA ARG A 98 -8.09 -0.02 -4.67
C ARG A 98 -7.78 1.43 -5.06
N GLY A 99 -8.75 2.34 -5.01
CA GLY A 99 -8.54 3.75 -5.35
C GLY A 99 -7.86 3.94 -6.71
N PRO A 100 -6.74 4.71 -6.81
CA PRO A 100 -5.97 4.90 -8.04
C PRO A 100 -5.46 3.60 -8.69
N TYR A 101 -5.33 2.53 -7.90
CA TYR A 101 -4.77 1.24 -8.31
C TYR A 101 -5.84 0.22 -8.75
N ARG A 102 -7.06 0.67 -9.07
CA ARG A 102 -8.17 -0.21 -9.49
C ARG A 102 -7.80 -1.20 -10.61
N ARG A 103 -6.91 -0.79 -11.53
CA ARG A 103 -6.45 -1.62 -12.66
C ARG A 103 -5.23 -2.49 -12.36
N ALA A 104 -4.56 -2.31 -11.22
CA ALA A 104 -3.28 -2.95 -10.93
C ALA A 104 -3.39 -4.49 -10.85
N GLY A 105 -4.38 -5.00 -10.13
CA GLY A 105 -4.60 -6.45 -10.00
C GLY A 105 -5.16 -7.15 -11.25
N ALA A 106 -5.43 -6.42 -12.35
CA ALA A 106 -5.86 -7.05 -13.61
C ALA A 106 -4.68 -7.61 -14.43
N ARG A 107 -3.43 -7.25 -14.09
CA ARG A 107 -2.23 -7.69 -14.82
C ARG A 107 -1.62 -9.00 -14.31
N SER A 108 -2.00 -9.48 -13.14
CA SER A 108 -1.49 -10.75 -12.58
C SER A 108 -2.31 -11.98 -12.98
N ALA A 109 -3.38 -11.82 -13.77
CA ALA A 109 -4.30 -12.89 -14.16
C ALA A 109 -4.31 -13.22 -15.66
N ALA A 110 -3.27 -12.80 -16.40
CA ALA A 110 -3.05 -13.10 -17.81
C ALA A 110 -1.65 -13.71 -17.97
#